data_AF-A0A2V5YJ64-F1
#
_entry.id   AF-A0A2V5YJ64-F1
#
_cell.length_a   1.000
_cell.length_b   1.000
_cell.length_c   1.000
_cell.angle_alpha   90.00
_cell.angle_beta   90.00
_cell.angle_gamma   90.00
#
_symmetry.space_group_name_H-M   'P 1'
#
loop_
_entity.id
_entity.type
_entity.pdbx_description
1 polymer ?
#
loop_
_entity_poly.entity_id
_entity_poly.type
_entity_poly.pdbx_seq_one_letter_code
_entity_poly.pdbx_strand_id
1 'polypeptide(L)' 'MTAEQIFKEIEALPRSERERLVQRMRESADIPQDFIDALDDFNQQRFVSMETALNETPPDA' A
#
# COMPACT_ATOMS: atom_id res chain seq x y z
N MET A 1 4.09 -10.63 -18.47
CA MET A 1 4.06 -9.42 -17.63
C MET A 1 4.69 -9.80 -16.30
N THR A 2 5.69 -9.05 -15.81
CA THR A 2 6.31 -9.31 -14.50
C THR A 2 5.74 -8.36 -13.44
N ALA A 3 5.80 -8.74 -12.16
CA ALA A 3 5.32 -7.90 -11.06
C ALA A 3 6.00 -6.52 -11.04
N GLU A 4 7.30 -6.45 -11.33
CA GLU A 4 8.06 -5.19 -11.43
C GLU A 4 7.57 -4.27 -12.55
N GLN A 5 7.14 -4.82 -13.69
CA GLN A 5 6.57 -4.02 -14.77
C GLN A 5 5.22 -3.44 -14.38
N ILE A 6 4.39 -4.21 -13.68
CA ILE A 6 3.08 -3.77 -13.17
C ILE A 6 3.27 -2.62 -12.16
N PHE A 7 4.23 -2.72 -11.25
CA PHE A 7 4.52 -1.65 -10.29
C PHE A 7 4.96 -0.35 -10.98
N LYS A 8 5.86 -0.43 -11.97
CA LYS A 8 6.31 0.76 -12.72
C LYS A 8 5.17 1.43 -13.49
N GLU A 9 4.25 0.65 -14.03
CA GLU A 9 3.06 1.18 -14.71
C GLU A 9 2.13 1.88 -13.72
N ILE A 10 1.91 1.32 -12.53
CA ILE A 10 1.11 1.94 -11.46
C ILE A 10 1.75 3.24 -10.95
N GLU A 11 3.07 3.27 -10.76
CA GLU A 11 3.79 4.48 -10.34
C GLU A 11 3.71 5.61 -11.38
N ALA A 12 3.71 5.26 -12.66
CA ALA A 12 3.60 6.20 -13.77
C ALA A 12 2.20 6.84 -13.90
N LEU A 13 1.17 6.28 -13.25
CA LEU A 13 -0.18 6.84 -13.27
C LEU A 13 -0.27 8.14 -12.45
N PRO A 14 -1.10 9.12 -12.88
CA PRO A 14 -1.50 10.25 -12.07
C PRO A 14 -2.05 9.80 -10.71
N ARG A 15 -1.84 10.60 -9.67
CA ARG A 15 -2.28 10.28 -8.29
C ARG A 15 -3.78 9.95 -8.23
N SER A 16 -4.61 10.71 -8.93
CA SER A 16 -6.06 10.50 -9.01
C SER A 16 -6.46 9.15 -9.65
N GLU A 17 -5.66 8.66 -10.60
CA GLU A 17 -5.88 7.35 -11.22
C GLU A 17 -5.41 6.21 -10.31
N ARG A 18 -4.31 6.41 -9.57
CA ARG A 18 -3.88 5.48 -8.51
C ARG A 18 -4.93 5.35 -7.42
N GLU A 19 -5.49 6.45 -6.95
CA GLU A 19 -6.55 6.45 -5.93
C GLU A 19 -7.79 5.69 -6.42
N ARG A 20 -8.21 5.89 -7.69
CA ARG A 20 -9.32 5.13 -8.30
C ARG A 20 -9.02 3.64 -8.44
N LEU A 21 -7.78 3.30 -8.80
CA LEU A 21 -7.34 1.90 -8.88
C LEU A 21 -7.42 1.23 -7.50
N VAL A 22 -6.90 1.89 -6.46
CA VAL A 22 -6.96 1.40 -5.07
C VAL A 22 -8.41 1.23 -4.61
N GLN A 23 -9.29 2.19 -4.91
CA GLN A 23 -10.73 2.06 -4.60
C GLN A 23 -11.35 0.83 -5.27
N ARG A 24 -11.08 0.62 -6.56
CA ARG A 24 -11.57 -0.55 -7.28
C ARG A 24 -10.99 -1.86 -6.74
N MET A 25 -9.74 -1.85 -6.25
CA MET A 25 -9.12 -3.00 -5.60
C MET A 25 -9.80 -3.32 -4.26
N ARG A 26 -10.23 -2.31 -3.50
CA ARG A 26 -11.00 -2.47 -2.25
C ARG A 26 -12.36 -3.13 -2.47
N GLU A 27 -12.98 -2.88 -3.62
CA GLU A 27 -14.28 -3.45 -3.98
C GLU A 27 -14.17 -4.89 -4.52
N SER A 28 -12.96 -5.39 -4.78
CA SER A 28 -12.71 -6.71 -5.35
C SER A 28 -12.53 -7.77 -4.27
N ALA A 29 -13.44 -8.75 -4.20
CA ALA A 29 -13.37 -9.85 -3.24
C ALA A 29 -12.14 -10.78 -3.42
N ASP A 30 -11.51 -10.75 -4.61
CA ASP A 30 -10.33 -11.55 -4.94
C ASP A 30 -9.02 -10.99 -4.36
N ILE A 31 -9.02 -9.79 -3.80
CA ILE A 31 -7.82 -9.16 -3.25
C ILE A 31 -7.82 -9.33 -1.73
N PRO A 32 -6.77 -9.93 -1.14
CA PRO A 32 -6.67 -10.08 0.30
C PRO A 32 -6.73 -8.73 1.02
N GLN A 33 -7.48 -8.67 2.12
CA GLN A 33 -7.61 -7.46 2.93
C GLN A 33 -6.25 -6.95 3.44
N ASP A 34 -5.34 -7.85 3.84
CA ASP A 34 -3.99 -7.49 4.28
C ASP A 34 -3.20 -6.71 3.22
N PHE A 35 -3.45 -6.98 1.93
CA PHE A 35 -2.81 -6.25 0.84
C PHE A 35 -3.39 -4.82 0.69
N ILE A 36 -4.71 -4.68 0.91
CA ILE A 36 -5.39 -3.38 0.90
C ILE A 36 -4.89 -2.52 2.07
N ASP A 37 -4.74 -3.12 3.24
CA ASP A 37 -4.28 -2.42 4.45
C ASP A 37 -2.82 -1.97 4.29
N ALA A 38 -1.96 -2.83 3.73
CA ALA A 38 -0.58 -2.47 3.39
C ALA A 38 -0.49 -1.33 2.35
N LEU A 39 -1.43 -1.26 1.39
CA LEU A 39 -1.53 -0.13 0.45
C LEU A 39 -1.98 1.17 1.13
N ASP A 40 -2.87 1.09 2.12
CA ASP A 40 -3.27 2.27 2.90
C ASP A 40 -2.10 2.79 3.73
N ASP A 41 -1.41 1.90 4.44
CA ASP A 41 -0.19 2.23 5.19
C ASP A 41 0.90 2.81 4.28
N PHE A 42 1.02 2.32 3.04
CA PHE A 42 1.92 2.90 2.03
C PHE A 42 1.57 4.34 1.70
N ASN A 43 0.29 4.62 1.42
CA ASN A 43 -0.16 5.97 1.10
C ASN A 43 -0.03 6.93 2.28
N GLN A 44 -0.22 6.44 3.51
CA GLN A 44 -0.05 7.22 4.73
C GLN A 44 1.42 7.33 5.16
N GLN A 45 2.36 6.70 4.43
CA GLN A 45 3.77 6.59 4.79
C GLN A 45 3.99 6.05 6.20
N ARG A 46 3.12 5.14 6.65
CA ARG A 46 3.18 4.50 7.98
C ARG A 46 4.15 3.33 7.99
N PHE A 47 5.38 3.59 7.57
CA PHE A 47 6.48 2.63 7.65
C PHE A 47 7.49 3.07 8.69
N VAL A 48 7.95 2.12 9.50
CA VAL A 48 9.06 2.32 10.43
C VAL A 48 10.21 1.41 10.03
N SER A 49 11.44 1.82 10.36
CA SER A 49 12.61 0.97 10.18
C SER A 49 12.52 -0.25 11.12
N MET A 50 13.11 -1.38 10.74
CA MET A 50 13.12 -2.59 11.58
C MET A 50 13.69 -2.31 12.98
N GLU A 51 14.74 -1.48 13.07
CA GLU A 51 15.31 -1.04 14.34
C GLU A 51 14.28 -0.28 15.20
N THR A 52 13.51 0.62 14.60
CA THR A 52 12.44 1.37 15.27
C THR A 52 11.31 0.43 15.70
N ALA A 53 10.87 -0.48 14.84
CA ALA A 53 9.80 -1.45 15.16
C ALA A 53 10.13 -2.35 16.35
N LEU A 54 11.41 -2.68 16.54
CA LEU A 54 11.87 -3.55 17.63
C LEU A 54 12.12 -2.80 18.94
N ASN A 55 12.46 -1.50 18.88
CA ASN A 55 12.93 -0.75 20.05
C ASN A 55 11.99 0.36 20.51
N GLU A 56 11.02 0.77 19.69
CA GLU A 56 10.07 1.82 20.03
C GLU A 56 8.64 1.27 20.12
N THR A 57 7.85 1.79 21.07
CA THR A 57 6.44 1.44 21.19
C THR A 57 5.66 2.19 20.11
N PRO A 58 4.82 1.52 19.30
CA PRO A 58 4.04 2.20 18.28
C PRO A 58 3.15 3.28 18.92
N PRO A 59 3.03 4.47 18.33
CA PRO A 59 2.06 5.45 18.78
C PRO A 59 0.64 4.92 18.49
N ASP A 60 -0.18 4.87 19.55
CA ASP A 60 -1.57 4.35 19.61
C ASP A 60 -1.73 2.84 19.36
N ALA A 61 -1.47 2.03 20.40
CA ALA A 61 -1.89 0.63 20.49
C ALA A 61 -3.31 0.47 21.06
#